data_AF-A0A9P3Z6X0-F1
#
_entry.id   AF-A0A9P3Z6X0-F1
#
_cell.length_a   1.000
_cell.length_b   1.000
_cell.length_c   1.000
_cell.angle_alpha   90.00
_cell.angle_beta   90.00
_cell.angle_gamma   90.00
#
_symmetry.space_group_name_H-M   'P 1'
#
loop_
_entity.id
_entity.type
_entity.pdbx_description
1 polymer ?
#
loop_
_entity_poly.entity_id
_entity_poly.type
_entity_poly.pdbx_seq_one_letter_code
_entity_poly.pdbx_strand_id
1 'polypeptide(L)'
;MMNVLNRIAPLPAQKLLLGISLFFWCGAMHLYWPNNGGSGLSLPLNITSWIYAVVLAASVLMLAPRQRWRITVPAAGFTVGAFILTLLCLLTPDVRQAEALLVAGALLGGVSVYLVTLQIPLTANTLTALLALLWGACVIECLVFVYQYWHLPGVDYWEFAWRRGTRPYGIFQQVNLLASFTACGVLLSATLFLRLRDGYRIVIGVGLVMMGFVLHESQSQTGYLSLVVGEVLLLAVFPAQRRTLLLLLLPLASGMATGSLARHFLSVATVDHFTTSQVRWTVLKTSLALFAERPWTGWGVGSFAAVFLERAGPLGLSSISHPHNELVLWLVEGGLVGLVGALCFIASGFWLWRHGNRWRRACLVAALPVVIHMLTEYPVRQSTPHWLLLILLLRCADSDRAGIRLALTSTWLIRAPGVISLLTVAPLLLLTLHTQQQLTLAERQSSQWHLAESLPVGGWLLISRYRFDVQMGYLQRYQRTRDARWLEAVRRWAPDYVRVHPDPNVSFTQILLALQQRDLVEAHRLATRFCLIYPNDRRIPWLQDARRPFNKILE
;
A
#
# COMPACT_ATOMS: atom_id res chain seq x y z
N MET A 1 19.89 1.08 32.39
CA MET A 1 19.34 0.74 31.05
C MET A 1 19.82 -0.62 30.51
N MET A 2 21.12 -0.94 30.49
CA MET A 2 21.66 -2.20 29.93
C MET A 2 21.06 -3.48 30.55
N ASN A 3 20.82 -3.53 31.87
CA ASN A 3 20.22 -4.70 32.52
C ASN A 3 18.76 -4.97 32.13
N VAL A 4 17.98 -3.92 31.79
CA VAL A 4 16.58 -4.08 31.34
C VAL A 4 16.56 -4.55 29.89
N LEU A 5 17.39 -3.98 29.03
CA LEU A 5 17.49 -4.38 27.62
C LEU A 5 17.96 -5.84 27.48
N ASN A 6 18.90 -6.29 28.31
CA ASN A 6 19.35 -7.70 28.32
C ASN A 6 18.25 -8.67 28.78
N ARG A 7 17.34 -8.25 29.67
CA ARG A 7 16.17 -9.06 30.07
C ARG A 7 15.11 -9.14 28.97
N ILE A 8 14.95 -8.06 28.20
CA ILE A 8 13.97 -8.00 27.11
C ILE A 8 14.49 -8.71 25.87
N ALA A 9 15.74 -8.46 25.50
CA ALA A 9 16.42 -8.94 24.30
C ALA A 9 17.83 -9.44 24.64
N PRO A 10 17.98 -10.71 25.05
CA PRO A 10 19.28 -11.27 25.40
C PRO A 10 20.27 -11.32 24.22
N LEU A 11 19.79 -11.50 22.99
CA LEU A 11 20.66 -11.64 21.82
C LEU A 11 20.89 -10.30 21.07
N PRO A 12 22.08 -10.05 20.49
CA PRO A 12 22.35 -8.84 19.71
C PRO A 12 21.35 -8.61 18.57
N ALA A 13 21.00 -9.65 17.82
CA ALA A 13 20.04 -9.56 16.72
C ALA A 13 18.63 -9.14 17.19
N GLN A 14 18.23 -9.52 18.41
CA GLN A 14 16.95 -9.09 18.99
C GLN A 14 16.97 -7.62 19.38
N LYS A 15 18.08 -7.13 19.97
CA LYS A 15 18.25 -5.72 20.32
C LYS A 15 18.19 -4.84 19.09
N LEU A 16 18.88 -5.28 18.03
CA LEU A 16 18.89 -4.61 16.74
C LEU A 16 17.49 -4.58 16.10
N LEU A 17 16.79 -5.71 16.05
CA LEU A 17 15.40 -5.76 15.56
C LEU A 17 14.53 -4.72 16.28
N LEU A 18 14.57 -4.70 17.62
CA LEU A 18 13.78 -3.77 18.42
C LEU A 18 14.23 -2.32 18.23
N GLY A 19 15.53 -2.06 18.14
CA GLY A 19 16.07 -0.70 17.95
C GLY A 19 15.72 -0.10 16.60
N ILE A 20 15.92 -0.85 15.51
CA ILE A 20 15.54 -0.44 14.15
C ILE A 20 14.01 -0.30 14.06
N SER A 21 13.27 -1.24 14.65
CA SER A 21 11.79 -1.18 14.70
C SER A 21 11.31 0.04 15.49
N LEU A 22 11.91 0.36 16.63
CA LEU A 22 11.55 1.53 17.43
C LEU A 22 11.77 2.83 16.65
N PHE A 23 12.92 2.97 15.98
CA PHE A 23 13.23 4.16 15.18
C PHE A 23 12.23 4.39 14.05
N PHE A 24 11.81 3.32 13.37
CA PHE A 24 10.86 3.43 12.27
C PHE A 24 9.41 3.56 12.76
N TRP A 25 8.91 2.58 13.53
CA TRP A 25 7.49 2.47 13.92
C TRP A 25 7.05 3.50 14.94
N CYS A 26 7.95 4.09 15.72
CA CYS A 26 7.60 5.13 16.69
C CYS A 26 8.24 6.50 16.36
N GLY A 27 8.85 6.63 15.18
CA GLY A 27 9.58 7.82 14.77
C GLY A 27 9.37 8.12 13.29
N ALA A 28 10.23 7.57 12.44
CA ALA A 28 10.32 7.94 11.02
C ALA A 28 9.00 7.76 10.24
N MET A 29 8.19 6.77 10.58
CA MET A 29 6.91 6.49 9.91
C MET A 29 5.94 7.67 9.98
N HIS A 30 6.00 8.49 11.03
CA HIS A 30 5.02 9.55 11.29
C HIS A 30 5.42 10.91 10.69
N LEU A 31 6.57 10.98 10.04
CA LEU A 31 7.08 12.21 9.45
C LEU A 31 6.46 12.44 8.07
N TYR A 32 5.74 13.54 7.92
CA TYR A 32 5.16 13.94 6.65
C TYR A 32 6.22 14.54 5.73
N TRP A 33 6.17 14.11 4.47
CA TRP A 33 6.98 14.62 3.37
C TRP A 33 6.03 15.09 2.26
N PRO A 34 6.19 16.32 1.74
CA PRO A 34 5.35 16.84 0.67
C PRO A 34 5.29 15.89 -0.54
N ASN A 35 4.07 15.67 -1.04
CA ASN A 35 3.82 14.82 -2.20
C ASN A 35 2.48 15.17 -2.85
N ASN A 36 2.24 14.72 -4.08
CA ASN A 36 1.01 15.00 -4.83
C ASN A 36 0.03 13.82 -4.82
N GLY A 37 0.11 12.96 -3.80
CA GLY A 37 -0.61 11.68 -3.74
C GLY A 37 -0.06 10.66 -4.73
N GLY A 38 -0.86 9.61 -4.98
CA GLY A 38 -0.49 8.49 -5.85
C GLY A 38 -0.41 7.17 -5.09
N SER A 39 0.43 6.26 -5.58
CA SER A 39 0.61 4.90 -5.02
C SER A 39 2.05 4.41 -5.21
N GLY A 40 2.40 3.30 -4.56
CA GLY A 40 3.74 2.71 -4.67
C GLY A 40 4.85 3.69 -4.25
N LEU A 41 5.96 3.70 -4.99
CA LEU A 41 7.13 4.52 -4.65
C LEU A 41 6.96 6.01 -4.97
N SER A 42 5.85 6.43 -5.59
CA SER A 42 5.54 7.86 -5.73
C SER A 42 5.32 8.55 -4.37
N LEU A 43 4.97 7.76 -3.34
CA LEU A 43 4.77 8.23 -1.97
C LEU A 43 6.05 8.12 -1.14
N PRO A 44 6.53 9.22 -0.52
CA PRO A 44 7.73 9.22 0.32
C PRO A 44 7.71 8.19 1.45
N LEU A 45 6.55 8.05 2.11
CA LEU A 45 6.33 7.09 3.20
C LEU A 45 6.64 5.65 2.78
N ASN A 46 6.35 5.29 1.53
CA ASN A 46 6.63 3.95 1.02
C ASN A 46 8.14 3.75 0.80
N ILE A 47 8.84 4.77 0.30
CA ILE A 47 10.29 4.72 0.12
C ILE A 47 10.99 4.59 1.48
N THR A 48 10.62 5.39 2.48
CA THR A 48 11.21 5.32 3.84
C THR A 48 10.94 3.98 4.52
N SER A 49 9.78 3.38 4.26
CA SER A 49 9.43 2.03 4.72
C SER A 49 10.32 0.96 4.09
N TRP A 50 10.61 1.06 2.78
CA TRP A 50 11.55 0.16 2.12
C TRP A 50 12.98 0.34 2.60
N ILE A 51 13.40 1.57 2.93
CA ILE A 51 14.71 1.82 3.58
C ILE A 51 14.78 1.08 4.92
N TYR A 52 13.74 1.17 5.76
CA TYR A 52 13.65 0.39 7.00
C TYR A 52 13.75 -1.13 6.73
N ALA A 53 13.03 -1.64 5.73
CA ALA A 53 13.04 -3.05 5.37
C ALA A 53 14.45 -3.54 4.97
N VAL A 54 15.16 -2.77 4.14
CA VAL A 54 16.53 -3.06 3.69
C VAL A 54 17.51 -2.98 4.85
N VAL A 55 17.46 -1.92 5.66
CA VAL A 55 18.34 -1.76 6.84
C VAL A 55 18.12 -2.89 7.83
N LEU A 56 16.86 -3.27 8.09
CA LEU A 56 16.54 -4.40 8.95
C LEU A 56 17.12 -5.71 8.37
N ALA A 57 16.84 -6.01 7.10
CA ALA A 57 17.30 -7.24 6.46
C ALA A 57 18.84 -7.33 6.44
N ALA A 58 19.52 -6.28 5.99
CA ALA A 58 20.98 -6.22 5.94
C ALA A 58 21.61 -6.40 7.32
N SER A 59 21.10 -5.70 8.32
CA SER A 59 21.66 -5.74 9.68
C SER A 59 21.51 -7.14 10.31
N VAL A 60 20.40 -7.83 10.03
CA VAL A 60 20.18 -9.21 10.49
C VAL A 60 21.09 -10.19 9.76
N LEU A 61 21.28 -10.03 8.45
CA LEU A 61 22.22 -10.85 7.66
C LEU A 61 23.67 -10.71 8.17
N MET A 62 24.08 -9.50 8.57
CA MET A 62 25.42 -9.25 9.11
C MET A 62 25.64 -9.88 10.50
N LEU A 63 24.60 -9.85 11.34
CA LEU A 63 24.64 -10.38 12.71
C LEU A 63 24.21 -11.84 12.83
N ALA A 64 23.78 -12.47 11.73
CA ALA A 64 23.40 -13.87 11.73
C ALA A 64 24.59 -14.72 12.22
N PRO A 65 24.43 -15.48 13.33
CA PRO A 65 25.48 -16.37 13.82
C PRO A 65 25.76 -17.48 12.80
N ARG A 66 26.85 -18.25 12.99
CA ARG A 66 27.19 -19.49 12.24
C ARG A 66 26.17 -20.61 12.47
N GLN A 67 24.88 -20.32 12.28
CA GLN A 67 23.77 -21.22 12.52
C GLN A 67 23.16 -21.71 11.22
N ARG A 68 22.51 -22.86 11.32
CA ARG A 68 21.72 -23.44 10.24
C ARG A 68 20.53 -22.51 9.95
N TRP A 69 20.44 -22.05 8.71
CA TRP A 69 19.36 -21.20 8.22
C TRP A 69 18.04 -21.95 8.25
N ARG A 70 17.02 -21.32 8.85
CA ARG A 70 15.73 -21.94 9.10
C ARG A 70 14.76 -21.55 8.01
N ILE A 71 14.13 -22.55 7.39
CA ILE A 71 13.00 -22.37 6.47
C ILE A 71 11.84 -23.20 7.01
N THR A 72 10.81 -22.53 7.52
CA THR A 72 9.58 -23.16 7.99
C THR A 72 8.66 -23.51 6.81
N VAL A 73 7.66 -24.36 7.06
CA VAL A 73 6.67 -24.71 6.01
C VAL A 73 5.95 -23.46 5.46
N PRO A 74 5.48 -22.49 6.27
CA PRO A 74 4.90 -21.24 5.78
C PRO A 74 5.90 -20.40 5.00
N ALA A 75 7.16 -20.33 5.44
CA ALA A 75 8.19 -19.60 4.72
C ALA A 75 8.38 -20.15 3.31
N ALA A 76 8.41 -21.48 3.15
CA ALA A 76 8.47 -22.12 1.85
C ALA A 76 7.23 -21.82 1.01
N GLY A 77 6.02 -21.91 1.59
CA GLY A 77 4.79 -21.60 0.88
C GLY A 77 4.69 -20.14 0.43
N PHE A 78 5.05 -19.17 1.28
CA PHE A 78 5.16 -17.76 0.90
C PHE A 78 6.19 -17.53 -0.20
N THR A 79 7.33 -18.23 -0.15
CA THR A 79 8.39 -18.14 -1.16
C THR A 79 7.93 -18.67 -2.50
N VAL A 80 7.27 -19.83 -2.53
CA VAL A 80 6.70 -20.43 -3.75
C VAL A 80 5.62 -19.52 -4.33
N GLY A 81 4.71 -19.01 -3.50
CA GLY A 81 3.67 -18.07 -3.92
C GLY A 81 4.27 -16.81 -4.55
N ALA A 82 5.22 -16.18 -3.87
CA ALA A 82 5.92 -15.00 -4.39
C ALA A 82 6.68 -15.31 -5.68
N PHE A 83 7.32 -16.47 -5.80
CA PHE A 83 8.03 -16.88 -7.01
C PHE A 83 7.07 -16.99 -8.21
N ILE A 84 5.92 -17.64 -8.04
CA ILE A 84 4.90 -17.76 -9.09
C ILE A 84 4.42 -16.38 -9.55
N LEU A 85 4.08 -15.50 -8.61
CA LEU A 85 3.60 -14.15 -8.93
C LEU A 85 4.70 -13.28 -9.56
N THR A 86 5.95 -13.43 -9.11
CA THR A 86 7.12 -12.77 -9.70
C THR A 86 7.34 -13.22 -11.14
N LEU A 87 7.21 -14.52 -11.42
CA LEU A 87 7.34 -15.04 -12.77
C LEU A 87 6.29 -14.43 -13.71
N LEU A 88 5.04 -14.28 -13.26
CA LEU A 88 4.00 -13.58 -14.03
C LEU A 88 4.36 -12.12 -14.30
N CYS A 89 4.97 -11.43 -13.33
CA CYS A 89 5.45 -10.07 -13.53
C CYS A 89 6.55 -10.01 -14.61
N LEU A 90 7.49 -10.96 -14.61
CA LEU A 90 8.58 -11.02 -15.59
C LEU A 90 8.11 -11.38 -17.00
N LEU A 91 7.02 -12.14 -17.12
CA LEU A 91 6.39 -12.51 -18.39
C LEU A 91 5.45 -11.42 -18.95
N THR A 92 5.29 -10.31 -18.24
CA THR A 92 4.43 -9.21 -18.69
C THR A 92 5.07 -8.46 -19.87
N PRO A 93 4.28 -8.03 -20.89
CA PRO A 93 4.82 -7.33 -22.07
C PRO A 93 5.59 -6.04 -21.74
N ASP A 94 6.60 -5.73 -22.56
CA ASP A 94 7.57 -4.62 -22.35
C ASP A 94 6.95 -3.28 -21.95
N VAL A 95 5.81 -2.91 -22.55
CA VAL A 95 5.16 -1.61 -22.31
C VAL A 95 4.72 -1.46 -20.84
N ARG A 96 4.40 -2.56 -20.16
CA ARG A 96 3.96 -2.61 -18.74
C ARG A 96 5.04 -3.14 -17.79
N GLN A 97 6.21 -3.50 -18.32
CA GLN A 97 7.24 -4.23 -17.59
C GLN A 97 7.78 -3.42 -16.40
N ALA A 98 7.89 -2.10 -16.52
CA ALA A 98 8.38 -1.25 -15.42
C ALA A 98 7.52 -1.38 -14.15
N GLU A 99 6.20 -1.33 -14.27
CA GLU A 99 5.29 -1.47 -13.12
C GLU A 99 5.28 -2.90 -12.58
N ALA A 100 5.26 -3.89 -13.47
CA ALA A 100 5.32 -5.29 -13.10
C ALA A 100 6.62 -5.63 -12.33
N LEU A 101 7.76 -5.06 -12.73
CA LEU A 101 9.04 -5.22 -12.03
C LEU A 101 9.03 -4.60 -10.63
N LEU A 102 8.32 -3.48 -10.41
CA LEU A 102 8.14 -2.92 -9.07
C LEU A 102 7.30 -3.83 -8.18
N VAL A 103 6.23 -4.43 -8.72
CA VAL A 103 5.42 -5.43 -8.02
C VAL A 103 6.25 -6.68 -7.68
N ALA A 104 7.04 -7.18 -8.63
CA ALA A 104 7.97 -8.29 -8.43
C ALA A 104 8.98 -7.98 -7.31
N GLY A 105 9.58 -6.78 -7.35
CA GLY A 105 10.50 -6.31 -6.32
C GLY A 105 9.85 -6.24 -4.94
N ALA A 106 8.59 -5.78 -4.84
CA ALA A 106 7.85 -5.73 -3.58
C ALA A 106 7.53 -7.13 -3.02
N LEU A 107 7.16 -8.09 -3.88
CA LEU A 107 6.90 -9.48 -3.51
C LEU A 107 8.18 -10.16 -2.98
N LEU A 108 9.26 -10.08 -3.75
CA LEU A 108 10.56 -10.67 -3.38
C LEU A 108 11.16 -9.98 -2.15
N GLY A 109 11.05 -8.65 -2.07
CA GLY A 109 11.48 -7.87 -0.91
C GLY A 109 10.73 -8.27 0.35
N GLY A 110 9.41 -8.43 0.27
CA GLY A 110 8.57 -8.87 1.39
C GLY A 110 8.93 -10.26 1.91
N VAL A 111 9.06 -11.25 1.01
CA VAL A 111 9.51 -12.61 1.38
C VAL A 111 10.93 -12.61 1.92
N SER A 112 11.82 -11.80 1.35
CA SER A 112 13.21 -11.67 1.85
C SER A 112 13.22 -11.15 3.29
N VAL A 113 12.46 -10.10 3.61
CA VAL A 113 12.33 -9.59 4.98
C VAL A 113 11.76 -10.67 5.91
N TYR A 114 10.74 -11.40 5.48
CA TYR A 114 10.18 -12.51 6.26
C TYR A 114 11.23 -13.59 6.56
N LEU A 115 11.94 -14.07 5.55
CA LEU A 115 12.97 -15.10 5.67
C LEU A 115 14.14 -14.66 6.56
N VAL A 116 14.58 -13.42 6.44
CA VAL A 116 15.68 -12.88 7.23
C VAL A 116 15.27 -12.70 8.69
N THR A 117 14.11 -12.10 8.95
CA THR A 117 13.60 -11.93 10.32
C THR A 117 13.25 -13.28 10.97
N LEU A 118 12.96 -14.33 10.19
CA LEU A 118 12.78 -15.71 10.67
C LEU A 118 14.01 -16.24 11.40
N GLN A 119 15.21 -15.77 11.03
CA GLN A 119 16.46 -16.21 11.64
C GLN A 119 16.67 -15.66 13.05
N ILE A 120 15.90 -14.64 13.47
CA ILE A 120 15.97 -14.06 14.81
C ILE A 120 15.03 -14.85 15.73
N PRO A 121 15.53 -15.62 16.72
CA PRO A 121 14.65 -16.32 17.64
C PRO A 121 13.90 -15.30 18.52
N LEU A 122 12.58 -15.35 18.53
CA LEU A 122 11.76 -14.46 19.36
C LEU A 122 11.47 -15.11 20.70
N THR A 123 12.11 -14.61 21.77
CA THR A 123 11.72 -14.90 23.15
C THR A 123 10.35 -14.28 23.47
N ALA A 124 9.72 -14.71 24.57
CA ALA A 124 8.44 -14.15 25.01
C ALA A 124 8.52 -12.62 25.24
N ASN A 125 9.62 -12.14 25.83
CA ASN A 125 9.82 -10.72 26.10
C ASN A 125 10.06 -9.92 24.83
N THR A 126 10.94 -10.39 23.93
CA THR A 126 11.18 -9.72 22.63
C THR A 126 9.93 -9.66 21.77
N LEU A 127 9.14 -10.74 21.74
CA LEU A 127 7.87 -10.77 21.03
C LEU A 127 6.92 -9.72 21.60
N THR A 128 6.77 -9.67 22.93
CA THR A 128 5.88 -8.68 23.57
C THR A 128 6.36 -7.25 23.33
N ALA A 129 7.66 -7.00 23.37
CA ALA A 129 8.23 -5.69 23.06
C ALA A 129 7.97 -5.29 21.60
N LEU A 130 8.15 -6.19 20.63
CA LEU A 130 7.85 -5.92 19.23
C LEU A 130 6.37 -5.61 19.01
N LEU A 131 5.46 -6.41 19.60
CA LEU A 131 4.02 -6.13 19.54
C LEU A 131 3.66 -4.78 20.17
N ALA A 132 4.34 -4.39 21.26
CA ALA A 132 4.14 -3.09 21.90
C ALA A 132 4.64 -1.92 21.03
N LEU A 133 5.73 -2.09 20.27
CA LEU A 133 6.19 -1.09 19.30
C LEU A 133 5.17 -0.89 18.17
N LEU A 134 4.67 -1.99 17.59
CA LEU A 134 3.64 -1.95 16.54
C LEU A 134 2.34 -1.33 17.06
N TRP A 135 1.96 -1.64 18.29
CA TRP A 135 0.82 -1.01 18.97
C TRP A 135 1.06 0.49 19.20
N GLY A 136 2.27 0.88 19.63
CA GLY A 136 2.65 2.28 19.82
C GLY A 136 2.53 3.10 18.53
N ALA A 137 2.93 2.53 17.39
CA ALA A 137 2.71 3.14 16.08
C ALA A 137 1.23 3.46 15.83
N CYS A 138 0.33 2.53 16.17
CA CYS A 138 -1.11 2.72 16.02
C CYS A 138 -1.63 3.84 16.93
N VAL A 139 -1.11 3.95 18.16
CA VAL A 139 -1.46 5.03 19.08
C VAL A 139 -1.00 6.38 18.56
N ILE A 140 0.22 6.48 18.01
CA ILE A 140 0.72 7.73 17.43
C ILE A 140 -0.15 8.17 16.25
N GLU A 141 -0.53 7.25 15.36
CA GLU A 141 -1.47 7.56 14.27
C GLU A 141 -2.84 8.00 14.77
N CYS A 142 -3.33 7.42 15.88
CA CYS A 142 -4.56 7.91 16.51
C CYS A 142 -4.40 9.33 17.07
N LEU A 143 -3.23 9.68 17.63
CA LEU A 143 -2.94 11.06 18.05
C LEU A 143 -2.91 12.02 16.86
N VAL A 144 -2.27 11.62 15.75
CA VAL A 144 -2.26 12.43 14.51
C VAL A 144 -3.68 12.62 13.97
N PHE A 145 -4.51 11.56 13.97
CA PHE A 145 -5.91 11.67 13.59
C PHE A 145 -6.68 12.64 14.49
N VAL A 146 -6.50 12.56 15.81
CA VAL A 146 -7.12 13.49 16.77
C VAL A 146 -6.62 14.92 16.53
N TYR A 147 -5.35 15.10 16.23
CA TYR A 147 -4.82 16.42 15.87
C TYR A 147 -5.52 17.00 14.64
N GLN A 148 -5.67 16.18 13.60
CA GLN A 148 -6.32 16.55 12.34
C GLN A 148 -7.82 16.78 12.52
N TYR A 149 -8.51 15.92 13.27
CA TYR A 149 -9.97 15.97 13.45
C TYR A 149 -10.43 17.24 14.18
N TRP A 150 -9.65 17.72 15.16
CA TRP A 150 -9.95 18.94 15.90
C TRP A 150 -9.35 20.20 15.28
N HIS A 151 -8.65 20.10 14.14
CA HIS A 151 -8.04 21.25 13.45
C HIS A 151 -7.10 22.05 14.33
N LEU A 152 -6.28 21.33 15.12
CA LEU A 152 -5.33 21.99 16.00
C LEU A 152 -4.27 22.78 15.19
N PRO A 153 -3.75 23.90 15.72
CA PRO A 153 -2.82 24.76 14.98
C PRO A 153 -1.63 23.99 14.40
N GLY A 154 -1.34 24.11 13.11
CA GLY A 154 -0.26 23.34 12.47
C GLY A 154 -0.69 22.03 11.82
N VAL A 155 -2.00 21.75 11.73
CA VAL A 155 -2.55 20.65 10.92
C VAL A 155 -2.14 20.72 9.44
N ASP A 156 -1.84 21.92 8.94
CA ASP A 156 -1.32 22.17 7.60
C ASP A 156 0.00 21.45 7.31
N TYR A 157 0.73 21.01 8.37
CA TYR A 157 1.91 20.17 8.23
C TYR A 157 1.64 18.90 7.40
N TRP A 158 0.45 18.31 7.50
CA TRP A 158 0.05 17.13 6.71
C TRP A 158 -0.64 17.47 5.39
N GLU A 159 -0.65 18.75 5.01
CA GLU A 159 -1.41 19.31 3.88
C GLU A 159 -2.88 18.90 3.92
N PHE A 160 -3.42 18.72 5.13
CA PHE A 160 -4.79 18.31 5.34
C PHE A 160 -5.72 19.51 5.12
N ALA A 161 -6.24 19.65 3.90
CA ALA A 161 -7.16 20.72 3.55
C ALA A 161 -8.53 20.50 4.21
N TRP A 162 -8.85 21.33 5.20
CA TRP A 162 -10.16 21.32 5.84
C TRP A 162 -11.26 21.71 4.84
N ARG A 163 -12.17 20.77 4.55
CA ARG A 163 -13.45 21.06 3.90
C ARG A 163 -14.55 20.31 4.65
N ARG A 164 -15.76 20.88 4.71
CA ARG A 164 -16.91 20.16 5.29
C ARG A 164 -17.06 18.81 4.59
N GLY A 165 -16.82 17.72 5.32
CA GLY A 165 -16.85 16.34 4.81
C GLY A 165 -15.50 15.66 4.57
N THR A 166 -14.35 16.33 4.76
CA THR A 166 -13.04 15.67 4.69
C THR A 166 -12.78 14.87 5.96
N ARG A 167 -12.62 13.56 5.80
CA ARG A 167 -12.28 12.65 6.90
C ARG A 167 -10.74 12.64 7.09
N PRO A 168 -10.24 12.80 8.33
CA PRO A 168 -8.81 12.72 8.57
C PRO A 168 -8.26 11.32 8.27
N TYR A 169 -6.97 11.26 7.95
CA TYR A 169 -6.33 10.06 7.41
C TYR A 169 -5.00 9.71 8.09
N GLY A 170 -4.62 10.42 9.16
CA GLY A 170 -3.33 10.23 9.82
C GLY A 170 -2.18 10.58 8.88
N ILE A 171 -1.13 9.77 8.86
CA ILE A 171 -0.05 9.87 7.88
C ILE A 171 -0.39 9.23 6.52
N PHE A 172 -1.40 8.35 6.49
CA PHE A 172 -1.59 7.43 5.36
C PHE A 172 -2.24 8.04 4.12
N GLN A 173 -2.73 9.28 4.19
CA GLN A 173 -3.42 9.97 3.08
C GLN A 173 -4.69 9.27 2.57
N GLN A 174 -5.15 8.20 3.24
CA GLN A 174 -6.39 7.50 2.96
C GLN A 174 -7.01 6.94 4.24
N VAL A 175 -8.31 7.19 4.41
CA VAL A 175 -9.06 6.87 5.64
C VAL A 175 -9.14 5.36 5.90
N ASN A 176 -9.30 4.55 4.85
CA ASN A 176 -9.39 3.10 5.00
C ASN A 176 -8.06 2.48 5.44
N LEU A 177 -6.92 3.06 5.04
CA LEU A 177 -5.60 2.63 5.53
C LEU A 177 -5.52 2.88 7.03
N LEU A 178 -5.79 4.11 7.48
CA LEU A 178 -5.83 4.44 8.91
C LEU A 178 -6.76 3.52 9.70
N ALA A 179 -7.97 3.26 9.19
CA ALA A 179 -8.95 2.40 9.85
C ALA A 179 -8.41 0.97 10.03
N SER A 180 -7.85 0.37 8.98
CA SER A 180 -7.29 -0.98 9.05
C SER A 180 -6.05 -1.06 9.97
N PHE A 181 -5.19 -0.04 9.95
CA PHE A 181 -4.05 0.08 10.85
C PHE A 181 -4.50 0.18 12.32
N THR A 182 -5.50 1.01 12.59
CA THR A 182 -6.09 1.18 13.92
C THR A 182 -6.76 -0.10 14.41
N ALA A 183 -7.46 -0.83 13.53
CA ALA A 183 -8.04 -2.13 13.84
C ALA A 183 -6.97 -3.16 14.23
N CYS A 184 -5.80 -3.17 13.59
CA CYS A 184 -4.65 -3.96 14.05
C CYS A 184 -4.24 -3.55 15.47
N GLY A 185 -4.18 -2.25 15.76
CA GLY A 185 -3.92 -1.71 17.09
C GLY A 185 -4.91 -2.18 18.17
N VAL A 186 -6.21 -2.24 17.86
CA VAL A 186 -7.23 -2.75 18.80
C VAL A 186 -6.97 -4.22 19.13
N LEU A 187 -6.75 -5.07 18.12
CA LEU A 187 -6.49 -6.50 18.33
C LEU A 187 -5.14 -6.75 19.04
N LEU A 188 -4.15 -5.88 18.80
CA LEU A 188 -2.89 -5.86 19.56
C LEU A 188 -3.11 -5.45 21.03
N SER A 189 -4.00 -4.50 21.29
CA SER A 189 -4.35 -4.04 22.65
C SER A 189 -4.83 -5.21 23.50
N ALA A 190 -5.74 -6.02 22.98
CA ALA A 190 -6.22 -7.23 23.64
C ALA A 190 -5.09 -8.22 23.94
N THR A 191 -4.22 -8.47 22.96
CA THR A 191 -3.09 -9.40 23.13
C THR A 191 -2.08 -8.89 24.16
N LEU A 192 -1.76 -7.60 24.14
CA LEU A 192 -0.84 -6.96 25.09
C LEU A 192 -1.43 -6.90 26.50
N PHE A 193 -2.73 -6.66 26.64
CA PHE A 193 -3.43 -6.63 27.93
C PHE A 193 -3.31 -7.96 28.67
N LEU A 194 -3.36 -9.08 27.91
CA LEU A 194 -3.21 -10.43 28.46
C LEU A 194 -1.74 -10.81 28.76
N ARG A 195 -0.76 -10.11 28.19
CA ARG A 195 0.67 -10.41 28.35
C ARG A 195 1.39 -9.52 29.35
N LEU A 196 1.00 -8.25 29.45
CA LEU A 196 1.66 -7.25 30.28
C LEU A 196 1.11 -7.25 31.71
N ARG A 197 1.93 -6.73 32.62
CA ARG A 197 1.57 -6.58 34.05
C ARG A 197 0.58 -5.43 34.25
N ASP A 198 -0.04 -5.38 35.43
CA ASP A 198 -1.15 -4.47 35.75
C ASP A 198 -0.87 -2.98 35.45
N GLY A 199 0.37 -2.51 35.63
CA GLY A 199 0.74 -1.10 35.40
C GLY A 199 0.55 -0.60 33.95
N TYR A 200 0.50 -1.48 32.96
CA TYR A 200 0.30 -1.09 31.55
C TYR A 200 -1.19 -1.13 31.14
N ARG A 201 -2.08 -1.65 31.98
CA ARG A 201 -3.50 -1.83 31.64
C ARG A 201 -4.24 -0.51 31.44
N ILE A 202 -3.90 0.51 32.22
CA ILE A 202 -4.47 1.86 32.09
C ILE A 202 -4.09 2.45 30.73
N VAL A 203 -2.81 2.35 30.37
CA VAL A 203 -2.29 2.85 29.09
C VAL A 203 -2.98 2.16 27.91
N ILE A 204 -3.16 0.84 27.99
CA ILE A 204 -3.91 0.08 26.98
C ILE A 204 -5.38 0.50 26.93
N GLY A 205 -6.02 0.72 28.08
CA GLY A 205 -7.39 1.19 28.17
C GLY A 205 -7.59 2.56 27.52
N VAL A 206 -6.70 3.53 27.81
CA VAL A 206 -6.70 4.86 27.16
C VAL A 206 -6.48 4.73 25.66
N GLY A 207 -5.53 3.89 25.24
CA GLY A 207 -5.30 3.59 23.82
C GLY A 207 -6.55 3.02 23.14
N LEU A 208 -7.28 2.11 23.78
CA LEU A 208 -8.54 1.56 23.27
C LEU A 208 -9.64 2.62 23.12
N VAL A 209 -9.76 3.57 24.06
CA VAL A 209 -10.69 4.70 23.92
C VAL A 209 -10.35 5.53 22.69
N MET A 210 -9.08 5.88 22.50
CA MET A 210 -8.65 6.62 21.31
C MET A 210 -8.90 5.83 20.03
N MET A 211 -8.52 4.55 19.99
CA MET A 211 -8.73 3.70 18.82
C MET A 211 -10.22 3.54 18.48
N GLY A 212 -11.10 3.46 19.50
CA GLY A 212 -12.54 3.44 19.32
C GLY A 212 -13.08 4.72 18.69
N PHE A 213 -12.59 5.88 19.16
CA PHE A 213 -12.91 7.17 18.56
C PHE A 213 -12.48 7.22 17.08
N VAL A 214 -11.22 6.90 16.79
CA VAL A 214 -10.67 6.96 15.42
C VAL A 214 -11.37 5.97 14.48
N LEU A 215 -11.58 4.72 14.90
CA LEU A 215 -12.30 3.74 14.09
C LEU A 215 -13.72 4.22 13.79
N HIS A 216 -14.40 4.82 14.78
CA HIS A 216 -15.74 5.32 14.54
C HIS A 216 -15.78 6.49 13.56
N GLU A 217 -14.93 7.49 13.77
CA GLU A 217 -14.86 8.68 12.91
C GLU A 217 -14.27 8.42 11.52
N SER A 218 -13.52 7.33 11.34
CA SER A 218 -13.08 6.89 10.01
C SER A 218 -14.26 6.48 9.09
N GLN A 219 -15.38 6.04 9.67
CA GLN A 219 -16.56 5.54 8.94
C GLN A 219 -16.18 4.46 7.90
N SER A 220 -15.20 3.60 8.22
CA SER A 220 -14.73 2.56 7.31
C SER A 220 -15.43 1.23 7.54
N GLN A 221 -16.22 0.77 6.56
CA GLN A 221 -16.87 -0.55 6.60
C GLN A 221 -15.86 -1.69 6.76
N THR A 222 -14.71 -1.60 6.09
CA THR A 222 -13.62 -2.57 6.19
C THR A 222 -13.01 -2.59 7.60
N GLY A 223 -12.85 -1.42 8.22
CA GLY A 223 -12.39 -1.31 9.61
C GLY A 223 -13.32 -2.03 10.58
N TYR A 224 -14.63 -1.82 10.48
CA TYR A 224 -15.61 -2.51 11.34
C TYR A 224 -15.67 -4.00 11.10
N LEU A 225 -15.72 -4.43 9.83
CA LEU A 225 -15.79 -5.85 9.48
C LEU A 225 -14.57 -6.60 10.06
N SER A 226 -13.38 -6.05 9.87
CA SER A 226 -12.16 -6.67 10.37
C SER A 226 -12.07 -6.71 11.89
N LEU A 227 -12.53 -5.66 12.57
CA LEU A 227 -12.62 -5.63 14.03
C LEU A 227 -13.56 -6.73 14.55
N VAL A 228 -14.78 -6.82 14.01
CA VAL A 228 -15.77 -7.83 14.45
C VAL A 228 -15.22 -9.24 14.27
N VAL A 229 -14.68 -9.56 13.09
CA VAL A 229 -14.10 -10.88 12.82
C VAL A 229 -12.90 -11.14 13.75
N GLY A 230 -12.05 -10.15 13.96
CA GLY A 230 -10.89 -10.25 14.84
C GLY A 230 -11.25 -10.52 16.30
N GLU A 231 -12.20 -9.78 16.87
CA GLU A 231 -12.65 -9.96 18.24
C GLU A 231 -13.28 -11.35 18.47
N VAL A 232 -14.12 -11.81 17.54
CA VAL A 232 -14.71 -13.16 17.60
C VAL A 232 -13.61 -14.23 17.60
N LEU A 233 -12.58 -14.08 16.76
CA LEU A 233 -11.46 -15.01 16.73
C LEU A 233 -10.62 -14.94 18.01
N LEU A 234 -10.41 -13.76 18.62
CA LEU A 234 -9.72 -13.65 19.91
C LEU A 234 -10.47 -14.37 21.02
N LEU A 235 -11.79 -14.27 21.07
CA LEU A 235 -12.64 -15.00 22.03
C LEU A 235 -12.54 -16.53 21.86
N ALA A 236 -12.35 -16.99 20.62
CA ALA A 236 -12.10 -18.40 20.31
C ALA A 236 -10.68 -18.85 20.68
N VAL A 237 -9.68 -17.98 20.53
CA VAL A 237 -8.27 -18.27 20.86
C VAL A 237 -8.01 -18.27 22.36
N PHE A 238 -8.71 -17.42 23.14
CA PHE A 238 -8.56 -17.28 24.59
C PHE A 238 -9.87 -17.56 25.35
N PRO A 239 -10.39 -18.80 25.33
CA PRO A 239 -11.69 -19.11 25.93
C PRO A 239 -11.72 -18.85 27.45
N ALA A 240 -10.60 -19.05 28.15
CA ALA A 240 -10.50 -18.80 29.59
C ALA A 240 -10.48 -17.31 29.97
N GLN A 241 -10.19 -16.42 29.02
CA GLN A 241 -10.10 -14.97 29.24
C GLN A 241 -11.24 -14.20 28.56
N ARG A 242 -12.31 -14.89 28.11
CA ARG A 242 -13.46 -14.27 27.40
C ARG A 242 -14.04 -13.08 28.15
N ARG A 243 -14.24 -13.20 29.47
CA ARG A 243 -14.76 -12.10 30.29
C ARG A 243 -13.84 -10.87 30.22
N THR A 244 -12.53 -11.07 30.34
CA THR A 244 -11.55 -9.98 30.23
C THR A 244 -11.58 -9.34 28.85
N LEU A 245 -11.62 -10.13 27.79
CA LEU A 245 -11.70 -9.63 26.41
C LEU A 245 -12.98 -8.84 26.16
N LEU A 246 -14.13 -9.33 26.63
CA LEU A 246 -15.41 -8.63 26.54
C LEU A 246 -15.39 -7.31 27.33
N LEU A 247 -14.70 -7.26 28.48
CA LEU A 247 -14.53 -6.02 29.24
C LEU A 247 -13.67 -4.97 28.50
N LEU A 248 -12.75 -5.38 27.63
CA LEU A 248 -11.98 -4.45 26.78
C LEU A 248 -12.83 -3.79 25.69
N LEU A 249 -14.02 -4.31 25.41
CA LEU A 249 -14.97 -3.64 24.53
C LEU A 249 -15.59 -2.39 25.18
N LEU A 250 -15.58 -2.27 26.51
CA LEU A 250 -16.11 -1.10 27.21
C LEU A 250 -15.32 0.19 26.89
N PRO A 251 -13.98 0.26 27.07
CA PRO A 251 -13.22 1.44 26.67
C PRO A 251 -13.27 1.69 25.16
N LEU A 252 -13.32 0.64 24.34
CA LEU A 252 -13.49 0.80 22.89
C LEU A 252 -14.84 1.46 22.56
N ALA A 253 -15.93 0.96 23.15
CA ALA A 253 -17.27 1.49 22.97
C ALA A 253 -17.42 2.91 23.52
N SER A 254 -16.77 3.26 24.63
CA SER A 254 -16.78 4.64 25.12
C SER A 254 -16.07 5.60 24.17
N GLY A 255 -14.97 5.16 23.54
CA GLY A 255 -14.33 5.87 22.44
C GLY A 255 -15.26 6.12 21.26
N MET A 256 -15.95 5.06 20.81
CA MET A 256 -16.93 5.17 19.71
C MET A 256 -18.10 6.10 20.05
N ALA A 257 -18.63 6.02 21.28
CA ALA A 257 -19.69 6.90 21.76
C ALA A 257 -19.23 8.36 21.80
N THR A 258 -18.00 8.61 22.23
CA THR A 258 -17.38 9.95 22.22
C THR A 258 -17.24 10.47 20.78
N GLY A 259 -16.86 9.60 19.82
CA GLY A 259 -16.81 9.93 18.40
C GLY A 259 -18.18 10.33 17.84
N SER A 260 -19.20 9.51 18.12
CA SER A 260 -20.58 9.78 17.69
C SER A 260 -21.09 11.13 18.23
N LEU A 261 -20.81 11.41 19.50
CA LEU A 261 -21.17 12.68 20.14
C LEU A 261 -20.45 13.86 19.49
N ALA A 262 -19.13 13.74 19.27
CA ALA A 262 -18.33 14.76 18.60
C ALA A 262 -18.84 15.03 17.17
N ARG A 263 -19.13 13.98 16.40
CA ARG A 263 -19.69 14.07 15.05
C ARG A 263 -21.01 14.83 15.03
N HIS A 264 -21.90 14.50 15.98
CA HIS A 264 -23.19 15.14 16.11
C HIS A 264 -23.04 16.65 16.39
N PHE A 265 -22.23 17.02 17.38
CA PHE A 265 -22.00 18.43 17.72
C PHE A 265 -21.25 19.21 16.63
N LEU A 266 -20.30 18.57 15.94
CA LEU A 266 -19.52 19.20 14.88
C LEU A 266 -20.22 19.14 13.50
N SER A 267 -21.42 18.56 13.41
CA SER A 267 -22.16 18.36 12.16
C SER A 267 -21.31 17.74 11.05
N VAL A 268 -20.46 16.79 11.41
CA VAL A 268 -19.56 16.10 10.47
C VAL A 268 -20.40 15.17 9.59
N ALA A 269 -20.18 15.24 8.28
CA ALA A 269 -20.98 14.51 7.29
C ALA A 269 -20.88 12.99 7.47
N THR A 270 -22.02 12.31 7.35
CA THR A 270 -22.11 10.85 7.28
C THR A 270 -21.97 10.38 5.84
N VAL A 271 -21.15 9.35 5.61
CA VAL A 271 -20.93 8.80 4.28
C VAL A 271 -22.05 7.82 3.91
N ASP A 272 -22.71 8.05 2.77
CA ASP A 272 -23.63 7.07 2.19
C ASP A 272 -22.85 5.98 1.42
N HIS A 273 -23.08 4.73 1.81
CA HIS A 273 -22.41 3.56 1.23
C HIS A 273 -23.28 2.78 0.23
N PHE A 274 -24.56 3.15 0.04
CA PHE A 274 -25.47 2.41 -0.86
C PHE A 274 -25.04 2.51 -2.33
N THR A 275 -24.73 3.72 -2.80
CA THR A 275 -24.23 3.97 -4.15
C THR A 275 -22.89 3.25 -4.40
N THR A 276 -22.04 3.17 -3.36
CA THR A 276 -20.73 2.50 -3.42
C THR A 276 -20.88 0.98 -3.60
N SER A 277 -21.91 0.37 -2.99
CA SER A 277 -22.13 -1.08 -3.05
C SER A 277 -22.53 -1.56 -4.44
N GLN A 278 -23.38 -0.81 -5.15
CA GLN A 278 -23.77 -1.15 -6.52
C GLN A 278 -22.58 -1.04 -7.48
N VAL A 279 -21.77 0.02 -7.36
CA VAL A 279 -20.55 0.18 -8.16
C VAL A 279 -19.59 -0.97 -7.92
N ARG A 280 -19.33 -1.35 -6.67
CA ARG A 280 -18.46 -2.48 -6.31
C ARG A 280 -18.94 -3.80 -6.92
N TRP A 281 -20.26 -4.03 -6.96
CA TRP A 281 -20.83 -5.22 -7.59
C TRP A 281 -20.62 -5.25 -9.11
N THR A 282 -20.81 -4.11 -9.79
CA THR A 282 -20.52 -3.99 -11.22
C THR A 282 -19.03 -4.20 -11.51
N VAL A 283 -18.14 -3.64 -10.68
CA VAL A 283 -16.69 -3.86 -10.78
C VAL A 283 -16.34 -5.34 -10.68
N LEU A 284 -16.89 -6.04 -9.69
CA LEU A 284 -16.65 -7.46 -9.51
C LEU A 284 -17.15 -8.27 -10.72
N LYS A 285 -18.38 -8.03 -11.17
CA LYS A 285 -18.96 -8.70 -12.34
C LYS A 285 -18.11 -8.52 -13.60
N THR A 286 -17.71 -7.29 -13.89
CA THR A 286 -16.86 -7.00 -15.05
C THR A 286 -15.50 -7.67 -14.91
N SER A 287 -14.90 -7.65 -13.72
CA SER A 287 -13.61 -8.30 -13.48
C SER A 287 -13.69 -9.83 -13.69
N LEU A 288 -14.77 -10.47 -13.24
CA LEU A 288 -14.98 -11.90 -13.46
C LEU A 288 -15.21 -12.24 -14.94
N ALA A 289 -15.88 -11.35 -15.69
CA ALA A 289 -16.00 -11.50 -17.14
C ALA A 289 -14.62 -11.41 -17.83
N LEU A 290 -13.78 -10.45 -17.45
CA LEU A 290 -12.41 -10.33 -17.96
C LEU A 290 -11.55 -11.56 -17.65
N PHE A 291 -11.70 -12.14 -16.46
CA PHE A 291 -11.05 -13.40 -16.11
C PHE A 291 -11.51 -14.55 -17.01
N ALA A 292 -12.81 -14.66 -17.29
CA ALA A 292 -13.37 -15.72 -18.13
C ALA A 292 -12.84 -15.66 -19.58
N GLU A 293 -12.45 -14.48 -20.07
CA GLU A 293 -11.85 -14.30 -21.40
C GLU A 293 -10.42 -14.86 -21.49
N ARG A 294 -9.63 -14.79 -20.41
CA ARG A 294 -8.24 -15.29 -20.36
C ARG A 294 -7.92 -16.03 -19.06
N PRO A 295 -8.51 -17.22 -18.83
CA PRO A 295 -8.51 -17.86 -17.51
C PRO A 295 -7.14 -18.38 -17.08
N TRP A 296 -6.24 -18.73 -18.00
CA TRP A 296 -4.98 -19.40 -17.65
C TRP A 296 -3.91 -18.42 -17.14
N THR A 297 -3.52 -17.47 -17.99
CA THR A 297 -2.41 -16.55 -17.75
C THR A 297 -2.84 -15.10 -17.52
N GLY A 298 -4.14 -14.80 -17.68
CA GLY A 298 -4.69 -13.46 -17.51
C GLY A 298 -4.27 -12.48 -18.60
N TRP A 299 -4.43 -11.19 -18.30
CA TRP A 299 -4.15 -10.07 -19.20
C TRP A 299 -2.72 -9.49 -19.05
N GLY A 300 -1.95 -10.01 -18.10
CA GLY A 300 -0.62 -9.52 -17.71
C GLY A 300 -0.68 -8.56 -16.52
N VAL A 301 0.38 -8.52 -15.72
CA VAL A 301 0.44 -7.69 -14.51
C VAL A 301 0.46 -6.21 -14.89
N GLY A 302 -0.30 -5.38 -14.16
CA GLY A 302 -0.48 -3.95 -14.46
C GLY A 302 -1.40 -3.65 -15.64
N SER A 303 -2.13 -4.64 -16.17
CA SER A 303 -3.07 -4.44 -17.29
C SER A 303 -4.48 -4.06 -16.82
N PHE A 304 -4.81 -4.28 -15.55
CA PHE A 304 -6.19 -4.21 -15.07
C PHE A 304 -6.88 -2.90 -15.43
N ALA A 305 -6.26 -1.75 -15.12
CA ALA A 305 -6.88 -0.44 -15.36
C ALA A 305 -7.26 -0.24 -16.83
N ALA A 306 -6.37 -0.60 -17.75
CA ALA A 306 -6.58 -0.43 -19.19
C ALA A 306 -7.68 -1.34 -19.72
N VAL A 307 -7.62 -2.64 -19.41
CA VAL A 307 -8.59 -3.63 -19.89
C VAL A 307 -9.97 -3.39 -19.25
N PHE A 308 -10.00 -3.01 -17.98
CA PHE A 308 -11.24 -2.67 -17.29
C PHE A 308 -11.89 -1.42 -17.88
N LEU A 309 -11.10 -0.38 -18.19
CA LEU A 309 -11.60 0.84 -18.81
C LEU A 309 -12.27 0.57 -20.17
N GLU A 310 -11.69 -0.29 -21.01
CA GLU A 310 -12.29 -0.62 -22.31
C GLU A 310 -13.67 -1.27 -22.17
N ARG A 311 -13.88 -2.07 -21.12
CA ARG A 311 -15.14 -2.79 -20.90
C ARG A 311 -16.18 -1.98 -20.11
N ALA A 312 -15.74 -1.19 -19.14
CA ALA A 312 -16.58 -0.51 -18.16
C ALA A 312 -16.57 1.02 -18.26
N GLY A 313 -15.69 1.61 -19.06
CA GLY A 313 -15.68 3.04 -19.38
C GLY A 313 -17.04 3.55 -19.86
N PRO A 314 -17.71 2.88 -20.83
CA PRO A 314 -19.06 3.24 -21.27
C PRO A 314 -20.13 3.19 -20.18
N LEU A 315 -19.89 2.46 -19.09
CA LEU A 315 -20.79 2.41 -17.91
C LEU A 315 -20.55 3.58 -16.94
N GLY A 316 -19.67 4.53 -17.29
CA GLY A 316 -19.28 5.64 -16.42
C GLY A 316 -18.24 5.27 -15.36
N LEU A 317 -17.60 4.10 -15.47
CA LEU A 317 -16.63 3.58 -14.49
C LEU A 317 -15.18 3.79 -14.92
N SER A 318 -14.87 4.97 -15.46
CA SER A 318 -13.61 5.26 -16.13
C SER A 318 -12.42 5.58 -15.21
N SER A 319 -12.66 5.78 -13.92
CA SER A 319 -11.62 6.11 -12.92
C SER A 319 -11.13 4.91 -12.10
N ILE A 320 -11.54 3.69 -12.44
CA ILE A 320 -11.26 2.49 -11.64
C ILE A 320 -9.96 1.85 -12.09
N SER A 321 -8.96 1.91 -11.22
CA SER A 321 -7.63 1.32 -11.45
C SER A 321 -7.39 0.00 -10.71
N HIS A 322 -8.35 -0.44 -9.89
CA HIS A 322 -8.25 -1.68 -9.10
C HIS A 322 -9.64 -2.30 -8.88
N PRO A 323 -9.80 -3.64 -8.90
CA PRO A 323 -11.10 -4.30 -8.66
C PRO A 323 -11.55 -4.28 -7.20
N HIS A 324 -10.92 -3.46 -6.36
CA HIS A 324 -11.14 -3.44 -4.90
C HIS A 324 -11.01 -4.82 -4.22
N ASN A 325 -10.23 -5.74 -4.80
CA ASN A 325 -9.93 -7.04 -4.19
C ASN A 325 -8.65 -7.60 -4.84
N GLU A 326 -7.61 -7.83 -4.04
CA GLU A 326 -6.31 -8.28 -4.52
C GLU A 326 -6.39 -9.66 -5.19
N LEU A 327 -7.25 -10.58 -4.70
CA LEU A 327 -7.43 -11.90 -5.32
C LEU A 327 -8.09 -11.79 -6.69
N VAL A 328 -9.11 -10.94 -6.82
CA VAL A 328 -9.78 -10.69 -8.11
C VAL A 328 -8.81 -10.06 -9.09
N LEU A 329 -7.92 -9.18 -8.63
CA LEU A 329 -6.90 -8.62 -9.50
C LEU A 329 -5.91 -9.69 -9.97
N TRP A 330 -5.36 -10.52 -9.08
CA TRP A 330 -4.48 -11.61 -9.50
C TRP A 330 -5.18 -12.62 -10.43
N LEU A 331 -6.49 -12.79 -10.30
CA LEU A 331 -7.30 -13.56 -11.26
C LEU A 331 -7.35 -12.88 -12.63
N VAL A 332 -7.62 -11.58 -12.72
CA VAL A 332 -7.70 -10.87 -14.01
C VAL A 332 -6.31 -10.77 -14.67
N GLU A 333 -5.30 -10.37 -13.92
CA GLU A 333 -3.97 -10.09 -14.46
C GLU A 333 -3.13 -11.35 -14.67
N GLY A 334 -3.26 -12.34 -13.78
CA GLY A 334 -2.46 -13.57 -13.77
C GLY A 334 -3.22 -14.87 -14.00
N GLY A 335 -4.54 -14.82 -14.15
CA GLY A 335 -5.37 -16.00 -14.35
C GLY A 335 -5.34 -16.99 -13.18
N LEU A 336 -5.54 -18.27 -13.50
CA LEU A 336 -5.43 -19.39 -12.57
C LEU A 336 -4.00 -19.53 -12.02
N VAL A 337 -2.97 -19.15 -12.79
CA VAL A 337 -1.58 -19.16 -12.28
C VAL A 337 -1.41 -18.13 -11.16
N GLY A 338 -1.98 -16.93 -11.34
CA GLY A 338 -2.02 -15.89 -10.30
C GLY A 338 -2.78 -16.36 -9.06
N LEU A 339 -3.92 -17.04 -9.26
CA LEU A 339 -4.70 -17.62 -8.17
C LEU A 339 -3.87 -18.66 -7.38
N VAL A 340 -3.14 -19.55 -8.03
CA VAL A 340 -2.28 -20.54 -7.36
C VAL A 340 -1.24 -19.84 -6.49
N GLY A 341 -0.59 -18.79 -7.01
CA GLY A 341 0.34 -17.97 -6.22
C GLY A 341 -0.30 -17.39 -4.98
N ALA A 342 -1.50 -16.80 -5.09
CA ALA A 342 -2.25 -16.27 -3.96
C ALA A 342 -2.71 -17.35 -2.97
N LEU A 343 -3.12 -18.53 -3.45
CA LEU A 343 -3.50 -19.66 -2.61
C LEU A 343 -2.32 -20.19 -1.79
N CYS A 344 -1.09 -20.12 -2.28
CA CYS A 344 0.10 -20.44 -1.48
C CYS A 344 0.24 -19.54 -0.24
N PHE A 345 -0.06 -18.24 -0.36
CA PHE A 345 -0.09 -17.32 0.80
C PHE A 345 -1.21 -17.68 1.78
N ILE A 346 -2.42 -17.95 1.27
CA ILE A 346 -3.57 -18.31 2.10
C ILE A 346 -3.32 -19.63 2.85
N ALA A 347 -2.83 -20.65 2.15
CA ALA A 347 -2.50 -21.96 2.73
C ALA A 347 -1.42 -21.84 3.80
N SER A 348 -0.41 -20.99 3.58
CA SER A 348 0.66 -20.72 4.56
C SER A 348 0.11 -20.01 5.81
N GLY A 349 -0.79 -19.04 5.65
CA GLY A 349 -1.50 -18.41 6.76
C GLY A 349 -2.36 -19.39 7.56
N PHE A 350 -3.09 -20.28 6.87
CA PHE A 350 -3.86 -21.34 7.53
C PHE A 350 -2.98 -22.34 8.26
N TRP A 351 -1.81 -22.67 7.70
CA TRP A 351 -0.82 -23.51 8.37
C TRP A 351 -0.34 -22.87 9.68
N LEU A 352 -0.04 -21.57 9.66
CA LEU A 352 0.35 -20.81 10.86
C LEU A 352 -0.75 -20.85 11.93
N TRP A 353 -2.02 -20.74 11.52
CA TRP A 353 -3.16 -20.82 12.43
C TRP A 353 -3.25 -22.20 13.11
N ARG A 354 -3.21 -23.28 12.32
CA ARG A 354 -3.37 -24.65 12.82
C ARG A 354 -2.27 -25.03 13.81
N HIS A 355 -1.02 -24.67 13.51
CA HIS A 355 0.16 -25.10 14.28
C HIS A 355 0.66 -24.07 15.32
N GLY A 356 0.13 -22.86 15.30
CA GLY A 356 0.44 -21.81 16.26
C GLY A 356 -0.19 -22.08 17.63
N ASN A 357 0.54 -21.75 18.70
CA ASN A 357 -0.03 -21.63 20.05
C ASN A 357 -0.96 -20.39 20.13
N ARG A 358 -1.70 -20.24 21.23
CA ARG A 358 -2.65 -19.13 21.42
C ARG A 358 -2.07 -17.74 21.15
N TRP A 359 -0.82 -17.49 21.54
CA TRP A 359 -0.18 -16.18 21.34
C TRP A 359 0.21 -15.92 19.89
N ARG A 360 0.63 -16.97 19.19
CA ARG A 360 0.95 -16.91 17.76
C ARG A 360 -0.33 -16.71 16.93
N ARG A 361 -1.40 -17.41 17.30
CA ARG A 361 -2.74 -17.18 16.72
C ARG A 361 -3.21 -15.75 16.96
N ALA A 362 -3.00 -15.19 18.15
CA ALA A 362 -3.31 -13.79 18.42
C ALA A 362 -2.56 -12.80 17.49
N CYS A 363 -1.30 -13.10 17.16
CA CYS A 363 -0.54 -12.30 16.17
C CYS A 363 -1.16 -12.39 14.77
N LEU A 364 -1.64 -13.56 14.35
CA LEU A 364 -2.38 -13.72 13.08
C LEU A 364 -3.70 -12.95 13.09
N VAL A 365 -4.43 -12.99 14.21
CA VAL A 365 -5.67 -12.23 14.35
C VAL A 365 -5.40 -10.73 14.25
N ALA A 366 -4.34 -10.24 14.88
CA ALA A 366 -3.92 -8.84 14.73
C ALA A 366 -3.51 -8.46 13.31
N ALA A 367 -3.10 -9.42 12.47
CA ALA A 367 -2.79 -9.17 11.05
C ALA A 367 -4.03 -9.17 10.14
N LEU A 368 -5.14 -9.74 10.62
CA LEU A 368 -6.36 -9.93 9.85
C LEU A 368 -6.96 -8.65 9.27
N PRO A 369 -6.91 -7.47 9.95
CA PRO A 369 -7.41 -6.24 9.36
C PRO A 369 -6.74 -5.85 8.06
N VAL A 370 -5.42 -6.05 7.92
CA VAL A 370 -4.73 -5.82 6.64
C VAL A 370 -5.19 -6.83 5.59
N VAL A 371 -5.35 -8.11 5.96
CA VAL A 371 -5.79 -9.17 5.04
C VAL A 371 -7.22 -8.90 4.53
N ILE A 372 -8.17 -8.59 5.42
CA ILE A 372 -9.55 -8.24 5.04
C ILE A 372 -9.56 -6.96 4.20
N HIS A 373 -8.68 -6.00 4.50
CA HIS A 373 -8.53 -4.82 3.68
C HIS A 373 -8.00 -5.14 2.27
N MET A 374 -7.10 -6.11 2.09
CA MET A 374 -6.72 -6.61 0.76
C MET A 374 -7.87 -7.29 0.00
N LEU A 375 -8.89 -7.80 0.69
CA LEU A 375 -10.08 -8.38 0.06
C LEU A 375 -11.14 -7.33 -0.32
N THR A 376 -10.99 -6.09 0.15
CA THR A 376 -11.97 -5.01 -0.05
C THR A 376 -11.40 -3.78 -0.73
N GLU A 377 -10.07 -3.58 -0.72
CA GLU A 377 -9.30 -2.56 -1.46
C GLU A 377 -7.85 -3.07 -1.68
N TYR A 378 -6.87 -2.18 -1.84
CA TYR A 378 -5.48 -2.50 -2.21
C TYR A 378 -4.45 -1.86 -1.26
N PRO A 379 -4.54 -2.12 0.06
CA PRO A 379 -3.78 -1.40 1.07
C PRO A 379 -2.27 -1.56 0.93
N VAL A 380 -1.80 -2.73 0.51
CA VAL A 380 -0.37 -3.04 0.41
C VAL A 380 0.31 -2.36 -0.79
N ARG A 381 -0.48 -1.92 -1.79
CA ARG A 381 0.01 -1.14 -2.93
C ARG A 381 0.08 0.35 -2.62
N GLN A 382 -0.80 0.81 -1.73
CA GLN A 382 -0.84 2.20 -1.30
C GLN A 382 0.10 2.45 -0.12
N SER A 383 0.26 1.49 0.80
CA SER A 383 1.02 1.65 2.04
C SER A 383 1.96 0.47 2.29
N THR A 384 3.25 0.72 2.06
CA THR A 384 4.33 -0.19 2.45
C THR A 384 4.37 -0.43 3.97
N PRO A 385 4.04 0.54 4.86
CA PRO A 385 3.88 0.24 6.29
C PRO A 385 2.88 -0.89 6.56
N HIS A 386 1.73 -0.93 5.88
CA HIS A 386 0.76 -2.02 6.05
C HIS A 386 1.32 -3.36 5.59
N TRP A 387 2.07 -3.36 4.49
CA TRP A 387 2.75 -4.55 4.00
C TRP A 387 3.77 -5.09 5.02
N LEU A 388 4.59 -4.21 5.59
CA LEU A 388 5.58 -4.59 6.58
C LEU A 388 4.97 -4.99 7.93
N LEU A 389 3.88 -4.33 8.34
CA LEU A 389 3.10 -4.72 9.52
C LEU A 389 2.61 -6.17 9.37
N LEU A 390 2.00 -6.49 8.22
CA LEU A 390 1.54 -7.83 7.90
C LEU A 390 2.69 -8.85 7.97
N ILE A 391 3.83 -8.56 7.32
CA ILE A 391 5.01 -9.44 7.34
C ILE A 391 5.51 -9.68 8.77
N LEU A 392 5.64 -8.63 9.59
CA LEU A 392 6.12 -8.77 10.97
C LEU A 392 5.15 -9.54 11.85
N LEU A 393 3.84 -9.37 11.68
CA LEU A 393 2.83 -10.13 12.44
C LEU A 393 2.76 -11.60 12.01
N LEU A 394 2.86 -11.89 10.71
CA LEU A 394 3.03 -13.26 10.21
C LEU A 394 4.30 -13.90 10.77
N ARG A 395 5.41 -13.15 10.78
CA ARG A 395 6.68 -13.57 11.39
C ARG A 395 6.52 -13.88 12.88
N CYS A 396 5.76 -13.06 13.62
CA CYS A 396 5.47 -13.28 15.04
C CYS A 396 4.62 -14.54 15.29
N ALA A 397 3.76 -14.90 14.33
CA ALA A 397 3.01 -16.14 14.38
C ALA A 397 3.88 -17.38 14.11
N ASP A 398 4.92 -17.25 13.29
CA ASP A 398 5.72 -18.38 12.79
C ASP A 398 6.67 -19.01 13.82
N SER A 399 6.74 -20.35 13.77
CA SER A 399 7.05 -21.30 14.82
C SER A 399 8.18 -22.23 14.45
N ASP A 400 9.12 -22.43 15.38
CA ASP A 400 10.31 -23.28 15.21
C ASP A 400 9.99 -24.80 15.14
N ARG A 401 8.71 -25.18 15.03
CA ARG A 401 8.27 -26.58 15.18
C ARG A 401 8.44 -27.45 13.93
N ALA A 402 8.36 -26.87 12.74
CA ALA A 402 8.46 -27.62 11.49
C ALA A 402 9.16 -26.79 10.42
N GLY A 403 10.32 -27.25 10.00
CA GLY A 403 11.14 -26.58 9.01
C GLY A 403 12.46 -27.28 8.76
N ILE A 404 13.06 -26.98 7.61
CA ILE A 404 14.37 -27.47 7.23
C ILE A 404 15.42 -26.50 7.79
N ARG A 405 16.53 -27.06 8.26
CA ARG A 405 17.69 -26.30 8.73
C ARG A 405 18.82 -26.47 7.72
N LEU A 406 19.02 -25.49 6.86
CA LEU A 406 20.09 -25.48 5.87
C LEU A 406 21.42 -25.15 6.54
N ALA A 407 22.39 -26.07 6.45
CA ALA A 407 23.75 -25.81 6.92
C ALA A 407 24.50 -25.02 5.84
N LEU A 408 24.59 -23.71 6.01
CA LEU A 408 25.44 -22.87 5.17
C LEU A 408 26.86 -22.90 5.71
N THR A 409 27.78 -23.49 4.94
CA THR A 409 29.18 -23.69 5.32
C THR A 409 29.99 -22.39 5.29
N SER A 410 29.55 -21.41 4.47
CA SER A 410 30.20 -20.10 4.36
C SER A 410 29.29 -18.97 4.87
N THR A 411 29.79 -18.22 5.86
CA THR A 411 29.11 -17.00 6.36
C THR A 411 29.11 -15.88 5.32
N TRP A 412 30.02 -15.89 4.35
CA TRP A 412 30.07 -14.88 3.30
C TRP A 412 28.89 -14.99 2.34
N LEU A 413 28.40 -16.19 2.06
CA LEU A 413 27.19 -16.39 1.24
C LEU A 413 25.94 -15.76 1.85
N ILE A 414 25.93 -15.55 3.17
CA ILE A 414 24.84 -14.91 3.91
C ILE A 414 25.07 -13.41 4.06
N ARG A 415 26.31 -13.01 4.41
CA ARG A 415 26.65 -11.62 4.73
C ARG A 415 26.81 -10.76 3.48
N ALA A 416 27.36 -11.29 2.40
CA ALA A 416 27.59 -10.53 1.17
C ALA A 416 26.29 -9.96 0.60
N PRO A 417 25.18 -10.71 0.47
CA PRO A 417 23.90 -10.14 0.05
C PRO A 417 23.42 -8.99 0.97
N GLY A 418 23.63 -9.10 2.27
CA GLY A 418 23.27 -8.04 3.23
C GLY A 418 24.08 -6.77 3.02
N VAL A 419 25.40 -6.90 2.87
CA VAL A 419 26.30 -5.77 2.59
C VAL A 419 26.02 -5.16 1.23
N ILE A 420 25.85 -5.97 0.19
CA ILE A 420 25.53 -5.51 -1.17
C ILE A 420 24.19 -4.76 -1.17
N SER A 421 23.16 -5.30 -0.51
CA SER A 421 21.85 -4.65 -0.40
C SER A 421 21.96 -3.30 0.33
N LEU A 422 22.73 -3.23 1.42
CA LEU A 422 22.95 -1.99 2.15
C LEU A 422 23.76 -0.95 1.35
N LEU A 423 24.72 -1.38 0.52
CA LEU A 423 25.57 -0.50 -0.28
C LEU A 423 24.95 -0.10 -1.63
N THR A 424 23.94 -0.83 -2.11
CA THR A 424 23.31 -0.56 -3.42
C THR A 424 21.85 -0.13 -3.29
N VAL A 425 21.01 -0.96 -2.64
CA VAL A 425 19.56 -0.72 -2.57
C VAL A 425 19.22 0.45 -1.65
N ALA A 426 19.85 0.55 -0.47
CA ALA A 426 19.57 1.67 0.43
C ALA A 426 19.97 3.04 -0.17
N PRO A 427 21.17 3.22 -0.76
CA PRO A 427 21.50 4.44 -1.50
C PRO A 427 20.57 4.71 -2.69
N LEU A 428 20.18 3.67 -3.45
CA LEU A 428 19.22 3.82 -4.54
C LEU A 428 17.88 4.36 -4.02
N LEU A 429 17.34 3.82 -2.92
CA LEU A 429 16.09 4.29 -2.31
C LEU A 429 16.22 5.73 -1.78
N LEU A 430 17.37 6.11 -1.21
CA LEU A 430 17.63 7.50 -0.79
C LEU A 430 17.68 8.45 -1.99
N LEU A 431 18.34 8.05 -3.08
CA LEU A 431 18.34 8.81 -4.33
C LEU A 431 16.94 8.90 -4.92
N THR A 432 16.16 7.82 -4.87
CA THR A 432 14.76 7.80 -5.29
C THR A 432 13.91 8.76 -4.45
N LEU A 433 14.09 8.79 -3.13
CA LEU A 433 13.42 9.76 -2.25
C LEU A 433 13.77 11.21 -2.65
N HIS A 434 15.06 11.46 -2.92
CA HIS A 434 15.51 12.77 -3.37
C HIS A 434 14.89 13.16 -4.72
N THR A 435 14.93 12.28 -5.73
CA THR A 435 14.30 12.50 -7.03
C THR A 435 12.79 12.68 -6.91
N GLN A 436 12.11 11.90 -6.05
CA GLN A 436 10.68 12.03 -5.78
C GLN A 436 10.34 13.44 -5.25
N GLN A 437 11.16 14.00 -4.37
CA GLN A 437 10.97 15.36 -3.86
C GLN A 437 11.22 16.42 -4.94
N GLN A 438 12.26 16.24 -5.76
CA GLN A 438 12.52 17.13 -6.90
C GLN A 438 11.36 17.16 -7.91
N LEU A 439 10.79 16.00 -8.24
CA LEU A 439 9.62 15.91 -9.12
C LEU A 439 8.41 16.61 -8.51
N THR A 440 8.14 16.37 -7.22
CA THR A 440 7.04 17.02 -6.50
C THR A 440 7.19 18.55 -6.51
N LEU A 441 8.40 19.06 -6.25
CA LEU A 441 8.69 20.49 -6.31
C LEU A 441 8.50 21.05 -7.73
N ALA A 442 8.99 20.33 -8.75
CA ALA A 442 8.86 20.75 -10.15
C ALA A 442 7.41 20.79 -10.63
N GLU A 443 6.59 19.81 -10.22
CA GLU A 443 5.15 19.78 -10.49
C GLU A 443 4.44 20.96 -9.82
N ARG A 444 4.72 21.21 -8.53
CA ARG A 444 4.08 22.29 -7.75
C ARG A 444 4.48 23.68 -8.24
N GLN A 445 5.71 23.86 -8.70
CA GLN A 445 6.21 25.12 -9.23
C GLN A 445 5.96 25.28 -10.74
N SER A 446 5.30 24.32 -11.40
CA SER A 446 5.12 24.30 -12.86
C SER A 446 6.45 24.49 -13.62
N SER A 447 7.52 23.88 -13.11
CA SER A 447 8.89 24.02 -13.59
C SER A 447 9.44 22.74 -14.22
N GLN A 448 8.56 21.83 -14.64
CA GLN A 448 8.89 20.56 -15.30
C GLN A 448 9.72 20.76 -16.59
N TRP A 449 9.62 21.92 -17.24
CA TRP A 449 10.45 22.29 -18.39
C TRP A 449 11.97 22.29 -18.12
N HIS A 450 12.41 22.33 -16.85
CA HIS A 450 13.82 22.17 -16.48
C HIS A 450 14.31 20.71 -16.41
N LEU A 451 13.40 19.73 -16.43
CA LEU A 451 13.78 18.33 -16.29
C LEU A 451 14.63 17.86 -17.48
N ALA A 452 15.68 17.10 -17.16
CA ALA A 452 16.54 16.49 -18.15
C ALA A 452 15.86 15.27 -18.78
N GLU A 453 16.09 15.04 -20.07
CA GLU A 453 15.58 13.84 -20.75
C GLU A 453 16.25 12.56 -20.22
N SER A 454 17.53 12.65 -19.85
CA SER A 454 18.27 11.56 -19.23
C SER A 454 17.68 11.19 -17.87
N LEU A 455 17.44 9.90 -17.65
CA LEU A 455 16.92 9.40 -16.38
C LEU A 455 18.02 9.43 -15.31
N PRO A 456 17.86 10.20 -14.21
CA PRO A 456 18.80 10.15 -13.09
C PRO A 456 18.75 8.77 -12.42
N VAL A 457 19.81 8.38 -11.73
CA VAL A 457 19.90 7.07 -11.04
C VAL A 457 18.73 6.86 -10.07
N GLY A 458 18.37 7.89 -9.28
CA GLY A 458 17.20 7.83 -8.39
C GLY A 458 15.86 7.71 -9.11
N GLY A 459 15.80 8.08 -10.39
CA GLY A 459 14.60 8.02 -11.23
C GLY A 459 14.25 6.62 -11.75
N TRP A 460 15.13 5.63 -11.63
CA TRP A 460 14.87 4.25 -12.11
C TRP A 460 13.63 3.62 -11.49
N LEU A 461 13.46 3.79 -10.17
CA LEU A 461 12.30 3.29 -9.44
C LEU A 461 11.03 4.16 -9.62
N LEU A 462 11.16 5.30 -10.30
CA LEU A 462 10.09 6.27 -10.59
C LEU A 462 9.93 6.50 -12.09
N ILE A 463 10.36 5.55 -12.93
CA ILE A 463 10.53 5.77 -14.36
C ILE A 463 9.24 6.24 -15.04
N SER A 464 8.09 5.69 -14.66
CA SER A 464 6.78 6.10 -15.20
C SER A 464 6.46 7.56 -14.87
N ARG A 465 6.65 7.97 -13.60
CA ARG A 465 6.42 9.35 -13.15
C ARG A 465 7.42 10.32 -13.79
N TYR A 466 8.71 9.99 -13.76
CA TYR A 466 9.77 10.83 -14.33
C TYR A 466 9.53 11.06 -15.83
N ARG A 467 9.24 10.01 -16.59
CA ARG A 467 8.94 10.13 -18.03
C ARG A 467 7.69 10.95 -18.28
N PHE A 468 6.64 10.79 -17.49
CA PHE A 468 5.46 11.63 -17.57
C PHE A 468 5.80 13.12 -17.37
N ASP A 469 6.55 13.45 -16.33
CA ASP A 469 6.91 14.84 -16.02
C ASP A 469 7.81 15.47 -17.08
N VAL A 470 8.74 14.72 -17.68
CA VAL A 470 9.54 15.19 -18.82
C VAL A 470 8.65 15.59 -20.00
N GLN A 471 7.61 14.79 -20.29
CA GLN A 471 6.68 15.06 -21.40
C GLN A 471 5.79 16.27 -21.11
N MET A 472 5.37 16.46 -19.86
CA MET A 472 4.71 17.71 -19.44
C MET A 472 5.66 18.91 -19.57
N GLY A 473 6.94 18.73 -19.25
CA GLY A 473 8.00 19.69 -19.49
C GLY A 473 8.17 20.05 -20.97
N TYR A 474 8.01 19.10 -21.89
CA TYR A 474 8.04 19.38 -23.34
C TYR A 474 6.87 20.26 -23.77
N LEU A 475 5.65 20.03 -23.26
CA LEU A 475 4.52 20.92 -23.51
C LEU A 475 4.80 22.34 -23.00
N GLN A 476 5.41 22.49 -21.82
CA GLN A 476 5.80 23.80 -21.28
C GLN A 476 6.90 24.47 -22.15
N ARG A 477 7.89 23.71 -22.64
CA ARG A 477 8.91 24.22 -23.57
C ARG A 477 8.30 24.68 -24.89
N TYR A 478 7.34 23.92 -25.43
CA TYR A 478 6.59 24.33 -26.62
C TYR A 478 5.82 25.64 -26.39
N GLN A 479 5.12 25.79 -25.25
CA GLN A 479 4.40 27.03 -24.93
C GLN A 479 5.32 28.26 -24.91
N ARG A 480 6.56 28.10 -24.45
CA ARG A 480 7.57 29.17 -24.37
C ARG A 480 8.28 29.45 -25.69
N THR A 481 8.69 28.40 -26.41
CA THR A 481 9.59 28.51 -27.58
C THR A 481 8.86 28.44 -28.92
N ARG A 482 7.63 27.90 -28.94
CA ARG A 482 6.86 27.54 -30.15
C ARG A 482 7.56 26.55 -31.08
N ASP A 483 8.59 25.87 -30.60
CA ASP A 483 9.36 24.89 -31.36
C ASP A 483 8.59 23.56 -31.48
N ALA A 484 8.24 23.19 -32.70
CA ALA A 484 7.39 22.04 -33.02
C ALA A 484 8.00 20.70 -32.57
N ARG A 485 9.33 20.61 -32.40
CA ARG A 485 9.99 19.35 -31.99
C ARG A 485 9.50 18.83 -30.64
N TRP A 486 9.17 19.74 -29.71
CA TRP A 486 8.70 19.37 -28.38
C TRP A 486 7.31 18.74 -28.45
N LEU A 487 6.45 19.30 -29.30
CA LEU A 487 5.12 18.77 -29.55
C LEU A 487 5.19 17.38 -30.20
N GLU A 488 6.11 17.22 -31.16
CA GLU A 488 6.35 15.96 -31.86
C GLU A 488 6.84 14.84 -30.93
N ALA A 489 7.67 15.17 -29.94
CA ALA A 489 8.09 14.23 -28.91
C ALA A 489 6.90 13.72 -28.09
N VAL A 490 6.02 14.62 -27.64
CA VAL A 490 4.80 14.26 -26.88
C VAL A 490 3.85 13.44 -27.75
N ARG A 491 3.69 13.78 -29.04
CA ARG A 491 2.87 13.04 -29.99
C ARG A 491 3.29 11.57 -30.11
N ARG A 492 4.60 11.31 -30.21
CA ARG A 492 5.12 9.94 -30.32
C ARG A 492 4.96 9.13 -29.04
N TRP A 493 5.03 9.78 -27.88
CA TRP A 493 4.92 9.10 -26.58
C TRP A 493 3.48 8.84 -26.13
N ALA A 494 2.56 9.78 -26.37
CA ALA A 494 1.23 9.77 -25.79
C ALA A 494 0.39 8.50 -26.07
N PRO A 495 0.38 7.92 -27.29
CA PRO A 495 -0.39 6.70 -27.58
C PRO A 495 0.04 5.50 -26.73
N ASP A 496 1.35 5.31 -26.56
CA ASP A 496 1.89 4.22 -25.75
C ASP A 496 1.62 4.42 -24.26
N TYR A 497 1.69 5.67 -23.78
CA TYR A 497 1.35 5.99 -22.40
C TYR A 497 -0.11 5.68 -22.09
N VAL A 498 -1.06 6.14 -22.92
CA VAL A 498 -2.50 5.94 -22.69
C VAL A 498 -2.91 4.46 -22.77
N ARG A 499 -2.20 3.64 -23.55
CA ARG A 499 -2.41 2.18 -23.61
C ARG A 499 -2.11 1.48 -22.28
N VAL A 500 -1.22 2.04 -21.47
CA VAL A 500 -0.83 1.48 -20.17
C VAL A 500 -1.52 2.19 -19.02
N HIS A 501 -1.56 3.52 -19.08
CA HIS A 501 -2.13 4.39 -18.06
C HIS A 501 -3.37 5.06 -18.65
N PRO A 502 -4.56 4.55 -18.36
CA PRO A 502 -5.84 5.22 -18.56
C PRO A 502 -5.88 6.65 -18.02
N ASP A 503 -5.41 7.60 -18.82
CA ASP A 503 -5.31 9.00 -18.43
C ASP A 503 -6.14 9.86 -19.39
N PRO A 504 -7.27 10.41 -18.92
CA PRO A 504 -8.11 11.24 -19.77
C PRO A 504 -7.45 12.59 -20.11
N ASN A 505 -6.46 13.07 -19.32
CA ASN A 505 -5.67 14.26 -19.65
C ASN A 505 -4.77 14.04 -20.85
N VAL A 506 -4.04 12.94 -20.87
CA VAL A 506 -3.18 12.63 -22.02
C VAL A 506 -4.01 12.22 -23.23
N SER A 507 -5.12 11.49 -23.03
CA SER A 507 -6.05 11.14 -24.10
C SER A 507 -6.63 12.39 -24.78
N PHE A 508 -7.05 13.39 -23.99
CA PHE A 508 -7.51 14.67 -24.52
C PHE A 508 -6.39 15.46 -25.20
N THR A 509 -5.16 15.39 -24.66
CA THR A 509 -4.00 16.01 -25.28
C THR A 509 -3.76 15.46 -26.69
N GLN A 510 -3.92 14.15 -26.92
CA GLN A 510 -3.80 13.56 -28.27
C GLN A 510 -4.79 14.18 -29.27
N ILE A 511 -6.03 14.46 -28.84
CA ILE A 511 -7.03 15.14 -29.69
C ILE A 511 -6.53 16.55 -30.07
N LEU A 512 -6.03 17.31 -29.09
CA LEU A 512 -5.49 18.66 -29.34
C LEU A 512 -4.28 18.64 -30.27
N LEU A 513 -3.42 17.63 -30.16
CA LEU A 513 -2.26 17.46 -31.03
C LEU A 513 -2.67 17.17 -32.48
N ALA A 514 -3.63 16.26 -32.69
CA ALA A 514 -4.16 15.96 -34.02
C ALA A 514 -4.81 17.19 -34.68
N LEU A 515 -5.60 17.95 -33.90
CA LEU A 515 -6.20 19.21 -34.33
C LEU A 515 -5.15 20.25 -34.75
N GLN A 516 -4.07 20.39 -33.97
CA GLN A 516 -3.00 21.33 -34.30
C GLN A 516 -2.32 20.98 -35.63
N GLN A 517 -2.20 19.68 -35.94
CA GLN A 517 -1.62 19.18 -37.18
C GLN A 517 -2.59 19.20 -38.37
N ARG A 518 -3.83 19.65 -38.15
CA ARG A 518 -4.93 19.61 -39.13
C ARG A 518 -5.27 18.20 -39.61
N ASP A 519 -4.91 17.17 -38.82
CA ASP A 519 -5.37 15.80 -39.05
C ASP A 519 -6.74 15.62 -38.42
N LEU A 520 -7.76 16.07 -39.16
CA LEU A 520 -9.14 16.04 -38.69
C LEU A 520 -9.66 14.62 -38.56
N VAL A 521 -9.22 13.69 -39.41
CA VAL A 521 -9.66 12.29 -39.37
C VAL A 521 -9.22 11.65 -38.05
N GLU A 522 -7.95 11.82 -37.70
CA GLU A 522 -7.42 11.31 -36.44
C GLU A 522 -8.06 11.98 -35.22
N ALA A 523 -8.23 13.30 -35.27
CA ALA A 523 -8.89 14.04 -34.19
C ALA A 523 -10.31 13.53 -33.92
N HIS A 524 -11.11 13.30 -34.98
CA HIS A 524 -12.47 12.77 -34.85
C HIS A 524 -12.48 11.35 -34.28
N ARG A 525 -11.56 10.49 -34.74
CA ARG A 525 -11.41 9.12 -34.22
C ARG A 525 -11.12 9.12 -32.73
N LEU A 526 -10.15 9.92 -32.29
CA LEU A 526 -9.75 10.03 -30.90
C LEU A 526 -10.85 10.64 -30.04
N ALA A 527 -11.54 11.68 -30.52
CA ALA A 527 -12.65 12.31 -29.81
C ALA A 527 -13.84 11.37 -29.63
N THR A 528 -14.20 10.61 -30.68
CA THR A 528 -15.27 9.60 -30.61
C THR A 528 -14.93 8.55 -29.57
N ARG A 529 -13.70 8.03 -29.59
CA ARG A 529 -13.22 7.09 -28.59
C ARG A 529 -13.25 7.69 -27.17
N PHE A 530 -12.83 8.94 -27.02
CA PHE A 530 -12.82 9.64 -25.73
C PHE A 530 -14.23 9.77 -25.13
N CYS A 531 -15.21 10.18 -25.93
CA CYS A 531 -16.60 10.30 -25.50
C CYS A 531 -17.21 8.96 -25.09
N LEU A 532 -16.85 7.86 -25.77
CA LEU A 532 -17.31 6.51 -25.43
C LEU A 532 -16.68 5.99 -24.13
N ILE A 533 -15.38 6.21 -23.94
CA ILE A 533 -14.61 5.64 -22.83
C ILE A 533 -14.76 6.48 -21.53
N TYR A 534 -14.92 7.79 -21.66
CA TYR A 534 -15.01 8.72 -20.55
C TYR A 534 -16.32 9.54 -20.56
N PRO A 535 -17.51 8.90 -20.57
CA PRO A 535 -18.79 9.56 -20.83
C PRO A 535 -19.16 10.69 -19.84
N ASN A 536 -18.54 10.69 -18.66
CA ASN A 536 -18.77 11.70 -17.61
C ASN A 536 -17.65 12.76 -17.52
N ASP A 537 -16.72 12.81 -18.48
CA ASP A 537 -15.61 13.74 -18.42
C ASP A 537 -16.02 15.17 -18.76
N ARG A 538 -15.59 16.12 -17.92
CA ARG A 538 -15.88 17.56 -18.04
C ARG A 538 -15.46 18.20 -19.36
N ARG A 539 -14.60 17.55 -20.15
CA ARG A 539 -14.13 18.05 -21.45
C ARG A 539 -15.04 17.67 -22.62
N ILE A 540 -16.00 16.77 -22.42
CA ILE A 540 -16.94 16.38 -23.48
C ILE A 540 -17.73 17.57 -24.04
N PRO A 541 -18.28 18.50 -23.23
CA PRO A 541 -18.97 19.67 -23.77
C PRO A 541 -18.09 20.52 -24.70
N TRP A 542 -16.77 20.57 -24.45
CA TRP A 542 -15.85 21.26 -25.33
C TRP A 542 -15.68 20.56 -26.69
N LEU A 543 -15.67 19.21 -26.71
CA LEU A 543 -15.61 18.41 -27.93
C LEU A 543 -16.89 18.50 -28.76
N GLN A 544 -18.05 18.64 -28.10
CA GLN A 544 -19.37 18.67 -28.73
C GLN A 544 -19.83 20.08 -29.17
N ASP A 545 -19.07 21.14 -28.90
CA ASP A 545 -19.45 22.50 -29.30
C ASP A 545 -19.39 22.64 -30.84
N ALA A 546 -20.55 22.73 -31.48
CA ALA A 546 -20.71 22.87 -32.93
C ALA A 546 -19.98 24.09 -33.53
N ARG A 547 -19.67 25.11 -32.71
CA ARG A 547 -18.96 26.32 -33.18
C ARG A 547 -17.47 26.09 -33.39
N ARG A 548 -16.90 24.97 -32.93
CA ARG A 548 -15.48 24.69 -33.03
C ARG A 548 -15.11 24.23 -34.45
N PRO A 549 -13.91 24.58 -34.96
CA PRO A 549 -13.43 24.13 -36.27
C PRO A 549 -13.50 22.62 -36.44
N PHE A 550 -13.34 21.90 -35.32
CA PHE A 550 -13.52 20.46 -35.19
C PHE A 550 -14.86 19.96 -35.75
N ASN A 551 -15.99 20.63 -35.47
CA ASN A 551 -17.34 20.16 -35.84
C ASN A 551 -17.91 20.82 -37.11
N LYS A 552 -17.18 21.75 -37.74
CA LYS A 552 -17.65 22.54 -38.90
C LYS A 552 -17.43 21.89 -40.28
N ILE A 553 -16.77 20.74 -40.33
CA ILE A 553 -16.35 20.08 -41.60
C ILE A 553 -17.08 18.72 -41.77
N LEU A 554 -18.06 18.44 -40.91
CA LEU A 554 -18.95 17.27 -40.99
C LEU A 554 -20.34 17.60 -41.59
N GLU A 555 -20.55 18.85 -41.99
CA GLU A 555 -21.58 19.26 -42.96
C GLU A 555 -20.93 19.35 -44.34
#